data_AF-A0AA50DKK6-F1
#
_entry.id   AF-A0AA50DKK6-F1
#
_cell.length_a   1.000
_cell.length_b   1.000
_cell.length_c   1.000
_cell.angle_alpha   90.00
_cell.angle_beta   90.00
_cell.angle_gamma   90.00
#
_symmetry.space_group_name_H-M   'P 1'
#
loop_
_entity.id
_entity.type
_entity.pdbx_description
1 polymer ?
#
loop_
_entity_poly.entity_id
_entity_poly.type
_entity_poly.pdbx_seq_one_letter_code
_entity_poly.pdbx_strand_id
1 'polypeptide(L)'
;MRKLPPLSLYIHIPWCVQKCPYCDFNSHALKGEVPHEEYVRHLLADLDADLPLASGREVSTIFIGGGTPSLLSSEAMQMLLDGVRARLPLSPTAEITMEANPGTVEADRFSGYQRAGINRISIGVQSFSEQKLARLGRIHGPEEARRAAGLATDLNLRSFNLDLMHGLPDQSLEEALDDLRQAIALNPPHLSWYQLTIEPNTLFASRPPVLPDDDALWDIFEQGDQLLTAAGYVQYETSAYAKPGYRCEHNLNYWRFGDYLGVGCGAHGKLTQADGRIIRTSKTRHPRGFMAGNYLDRRHEVSDSEKPFEFFMNRFRLLEAAPREEFQLYTGLAESVIRPQIDEALSQGYLTETPESWQVTEKGKLFLNSLLELFLAEEA
;
A
#
# COMPACT_ATOMS: atom_id res chain seq x y z
N MET A 1 -29.04 -9.72 -7.96
CA MET A 1 -27.85 -9.92 -7.11
C MET A 1 -27.18 -8.58 -6.91
N ARG A 2 -26.78 -8.23 -5.69
CA ARG A 2 -26.07 -6.98 -5.40
C ARG A 2 -24.75 -6.96 -6.17
N LYS A 3 -24.42 -5.87 -6.85
CA LYS A 3 -23.11 -5.71 -7.51
C LYS A 3 -22.07 -5.60 -6.39
N LEU A 4 -21.15 -6.56 -6.33
CA LEU A 4 -20.08 -6.56 -5.34
C LEU A 4 -18.94 -5.64 -5.78
N PRO A 5 -18.13 -5.12 -4.84
CA PRO A 5 -16.92 -4.38 -5.18
C PRO A 5 -15.95 -5.25 -6.00
N PRO A 6 -15.05 -4.62 -6.79
CA PRO A 6 -13.96 -5.34 -7.45
C PRO A 6 -13.11 -6.11 -6.43
N LEU A 7 -12.54 -7.23 -6.86
CA LEU A 7 -11.75 -8.11 -6.00
C LEU A 7 -10.26 -8.03 -6.38
N SER A 8 -9.42 -7.87 -5.36
CA SER A 8 -7.96 -7.94 -5.47
C SER A 8 -7.38 -9.04 -4.58
N LEU A 9 -6.10 -9.34 -4.74
CA LEU A 9 -5.34 -10.26 -3.90
C LEU A 9 -4.11 -9.56 -3.34
N TYR A 10 -3.96 -9.57 -2.02
CA TYR A 10 -2.74 -9.17 -1.32
C TYR A 10 -2.02 -10.42 -0.81
N ILE A 11 -0.72 -10.51 -1.09
CA ILE A 11 0.15 -11.60 -0.65
C ILE A 11 1.27 -11.02 0.21
N HIS A 12 1.38 -11.48 1.45
CA HIS A 12 2.37 -10.99 2.38
C HIS A 12 3.60 -11.90 2.45
N ILE A 13 4.80 -11.33 2.23
CA ILE A 13 6.10 -11.99 2.42
C ILE A 13 6.77 -11.40 3.67
N PRO A 14 6.91 -12.14 4.79
CA PRO A 14 7.19 -11.54 6.09
C PRO A 14 8.67 -11.28 6.38
N TRP A 15 9.60 -11.65 5.49
CA TRP A 15 11.04 -11.58 5.80
C TRP A 15 11.70 -10.31 5.31
N CYS A 16 12.63 -9.80 6.11
CA CYS A 16 13.62 -8.81 5.71
C CYS A 16 15.04 -9.32 6.04
N VAL A 17 16.06 -8.85 5.32
CA VAL A 17 17.46 -9.08 5.71
C VAL A 17 17.72 -8.51 7.11
N GLN A 18 17.25 -7.29 7.33
CA GLN A 18 17.18 -6.66 8.65
C GLN A 18 15.92 -5.81 8.77
N LYS A 19 15.39 -5.66 9.99
CA LYS A 19 14.25 -4.81 10.26
C LYS A 19 14.71 -3.36 10.40
N CYS A 20 14.18 -2.47 9.56
CA CYS A 20 14.48 -1.03 9.66
C CYS A 20 13.94 -0.48 11.00
N PRO A 21 14.63 0.48 11.63
CA PRO A 21 14.31 0.94 12.98
C PRO A 21 12.99 1.72 13.08
N TYR A 22 12.46 2.20 11.95
CA TYR A 22 11.17 2.90 11.82
C TYR A 22 10.01 1.99 11.37
N CYS A 23 10.30 0.75 10.94
CA CYS A 23 9.31 -0.09 10.25
C CYS A 23 8.38 -0.78 11.26
N ASP A 24 7.09 -0.45 11.21
CA ASP A 24 6.04 -1.05 12.04
C ASP A 24 5.36 -2.27 11.37
N PHE A 25 5.60 -2.49 10.07
CA PHE A 25 5.04 -3.60 9.32
C PHE A 25 5.38 -4.96 9.96
N ASN A 26 4.54 -5.96 9.64
CA ASN A 26 4.72 -7.34 10.07
C ASN A 26 5.92 -8.02 9.37
N SER A 27 7.11 -7.54 9.67
CA SER A 27 8.37 -8.03 9.13
C SER A 27 9.24 -8.67 10.20
N HIS A 28 9.98 -9.69 9.79
CA HIS A 28 10.82 -10.54 10.62
C HIS A 28 12.21 -10.60 10.01
N ALA A 29 13.23 -10.27 10.80
CA ALA A 29 14.62 -10.43 10.37
C ALA A 29 14.90 -11.90 10.08
N LEU A 30 15.46 -12.18 8.91
CA LEU A 30 15.76 -13.53 8.47
C LEU A 30 16.83 -14.18 9.35
N LYS A 31 16.59 -15.41 9.80
CA LYS A 31 17.55 -16.24 10.53
C LYS A 31 17.91 -17.44 9.65
N GLY A 32 18.86 -17.26 8.73
CA GLY A 32 19.25 -18.28 7.74
C GLY A 32 18.78 -17.94 6.34
N GLU A 33 18.36 -18.95 5.57
CA GLU A 33 17.82 -18.78 4.21
C GLU A 33 16.29 -18.67 4.23
N VAL A 34 15.73 -18.06 3.19
CA VAL A 34 14.27 -18.01 3.03
C VAL A 34 13.79 -19.40 2.65
N PRO A 35 12.77 -19.97 3.32
CA PRO A 35 12.21 -21.27 2.97
C PRO A 35 11.29 -21.13 1.74
N HIS A 36 11.89 -20.88 0.57
CA HIS A 36 11.22 -20.44 -0.64
C HIS A 36 10.00 -21.30 -1.03
N GLU A 37 10.21 -22.56 -1.39
CA GLU A 37 9.15 -23.46 -1.85
C GLU A 37 8.17 -23.84 -0.73
N GLU A 38 8.69 -24.02 0.49
CA GLU A 38 7.87 -24.35 1.64
C GLU A 38 6.89 -23.23 1.96
N TYR A 39 7.35 -21.98 1.94
CA TYR A 39 6.48 -20.85 2.17
C TYR A 39 5.45 -20.68 1.07
N VAL A 40 5.83 -20.86 -0.20
CA VAL A 40 4.87 -20.82 -1.32
C VAL A 40 3.79 -21.89 -1.15
N ARG A 41 4.13 -23.11 -0.71
CA ARG A 41 3.13 -24.14 -0.39
C ARG A 41 2.15 -23.69 0.69
N HIS A 42 2.62 -23.01 1.74
CA HIS A 42 1.74 -22.46 2.77
C HIS A 42 0.88 -21.29 2.26
N LEU A 43 1.43 -20.41 1.42
CA LEU A 43 0.64 -19.33 0.78
C LEU A 43 -0.50 -19.89 -0.06
N LEU A 44 -0.23 -20.94 -0.85
CA LEU A 44 -1.25 -21.58 -1.69
C LEU A 44 -2.29 -22.35 -0.86
N ALA A 45 -1.88 -23.00 0.23
CA ALA A 45 -2.81 -23.66 1.15
C ALA A 45 -3.68 -22.66 1.94
N ASP A 46 -3.13 -21.50 2.31
CA ASP A 46 -3.88 -20.40 2.89
C ASP A 46 -4.89 -19.82 1.89
N LEU A 47 -4.47 -19.64 0.63
CA LEU A 47 -5.38 -19.25 -0.45
C LEU A 47 -6.51 -20.28 -0.63
N ASP A 48 -6.19 -21.58 -0.66
CA ASP A 48 -7.18 -22.66 -0.76
C ASP A 48 -8.26 -22.57 0.34
N ALA A 49 -7.87 -22.21 1.57
CA ALA A 49 -8.80 -22.03 2.68
C ALA A 49 -9.74 -20.82 2.49
N ASP A 50 -9.28 -19.78 1.79
CA ASP A 50 -10.04 -18.55 1.56
C ASP A 50 -10.82 -18.54 0.22
N LEU A 51 -10.62 -19.51 -0.68
CA LEU A 51 -11.34 -19.59 -1.96
C LEU A 51 -12.86 -19.46 -1.85
N PRO A 52 -13.55 -20.06 -0.85
CA PRO A 52 -14.98 -19.86 -0.68
C PRO A 52 -15.39 -18.39 -0.51
N LEU A 53 -14.53 -17.57 0.11
CA LEU A 53 -14.79 -16.14 0.34
C LEU A 53 -14.70 -15.31 -0.95
N ALA A 54 -13.91 -15.76 -1.93
CA ALA A 54 -13.83 -15.14 -3.25
C ALA A 54 -15.10 -15.38 -4.07
N SER A 55 -15.80 -16.50 -3.82
CA SER A 55 -17.03 -16.90 -4.52
C SER A 55 -16.88 -16.92 -6.04
N GLY A 56 -15.69 -17.33 -6.53
CA GLY A 56 -15.40 -17.43 -7.97
C GLY A 56 -15.28 -16.09 -8.71
N ARG A 57 -15.23 -14.95 -8.00
CA ARG A 57 -15.04 -13.63 -8.61
C ARG A 57 -13.66 -13.51 -9.25
N GLU A 58 -13.62 -12.83 -10.40
CA GLU A 58 -12.37 -12.44 -11.06
C GLU A 58 -11.56 -11.49 -10.18
N VAL A 59 -10.25 -11.75 -10.10
CA VAL A 59 -9.28 -10.88 -9.43
C VAL A 59 -8.65 -9.94 -10.44
N SER A 60 -8.78 -8.64 -10.20
CA SER A 60 -8.28 -7.59 -11.11
C SER A 60 -6.85 -7.17 -10.79
N THR A 61 -6.38 -7.32 -9.55
CA THR A 61 -5.01 -6.95 -9.18
C THR A 61 -4.42 -7.91 -8.14
N ILE A 62 -3.10 -8.09 -8.19
CA ILE A 62 -2.31 -8.80 -7.17
C ILE A 62 -1.24 -7.84 -6.65
N PHE A 63 -1.07 -7.74 -5.34
CA PHE A 63 0.01 -7.00 -4.72
C PHE A 63 0.77 -7.88 -3.75
N ILE A 64 2.07 -8.03 -4.01
CA ILE A 64 2.97 -8.83 -3.20
C ILE A 64 3.87 -7.87 -2.42
N GLY A 65 3.63 -7.76 -1.11
CA GLY A 65 4.31 -6.81 -0.23
C GLY A 65 4.72 -7.43 1.10
N GLY A 66 5.12 -6.58 2.05
CA GLY A 66 5.32 -6.96 3.44
C GLY A 66 6.70 -6.59 3.98
N GLY A 67 7.52 -7.60 4.25
CA GLY A 67 8.93 -7.41 4.56
C GLY A 67 9.72 -7.07 3.30
N THR A 68 10.12 -8.09 2.55
CA THR A 68 10.88 -7.90 1.29
C THR A 68 10.56 -9.06 0.34
N PRO A 69 9.54 -8.92 -0.52
CA PRO A 69 9.17 -9.94 -1.51
C PRO A 69 10.30 -10.34 -2.45
N SER A 70 11.18 -9.41 -2.81
CA SER A 70 12.39 -9.65 -3.63
C SER A 70 13.44 -10.55 -2.97
N LEU A 71 13.20 -11.03 -1.73
CA LEU A 71 13.98 -12.13 -1.16
C LEU A 71 13.56 -13.50 -1.68
N LEU A 72 12.35 -13.68 -2.20
CA LEU A 72 11.96 -14.94 -2.84
C LEU A 72 12.72 -15.12 -4.16
N SER A 73 13.10 -16.36 -4.49
CA SER A 73 13.69 -16.66 -5.79
C SER A 73 12.67 -16.47 -6.92
N SER A 74 13.16 -16.27 -8.15
CA SER A 74 12.29 -16.17 -9.34
C SER A 74 11.45 -17.42 -9.55
N GLU A 75 12.00 -18.59 -9.23
CA GLU A 75 11.34 -19.90 -9.38
C GLU A 75 10.20 -20.05 -8.37
N ALA A 76 10.41 -19.59 -7.13
CA ALA A 76 9.37 -19.57 -6.11
C ALA A 76 8.27 -18.56 -6.44
N MET A 77 8.62 -17.41 -7.01
CA MET A 77 7.64 -16.43 -7.50
C MET A 77 6.81 -16.99 -8.66
N GLN A 78 7.44 -17.69 -9.59
CA GLN A 78 6.76 -18.41 -10.67
C GLN A 78 5.78 -19.45 -10.11
N MET A 79 6.26 -20.31 -9.19
CA MET A 79 5.44 -21.32 -8.52
C MET A 79 4.22 -20.69 -7.82
N LEU A 80 4.42 -19.56 -7.15
CA LEU A 80 3.34 -18.82 -6.49
C LEU A 80 2.30 -18.32 -7.49
N LEU A 81 2.71 -17.60 -8.53
CA LEU A 81 1.77 -17.00 -9.48
C LEU A 81 1.06 -18.04 -10.34
N ASP A 82 1.71 -19.14 -10.70
CA ASP A 82 1.06 -20.27 -11.37
C ASP A 82 0.06 -20.96 -10.45
N GLY A 83 0.42 -21.13 -9.18
CA GLY A 83 -0.49 -21.67 -8.16
C GLY A 83 -1.72 -20.78 -7.94
N VAL A 84 -1.57 -19.46 -7.98
CA VAL A 84 -2.68 -18.49 -7.90
C VAL A 84 -3.57 -18.59 -9.15
N ARG A 85 -2.99 -18.57 -10.36
CA ARG A 85 -3.72 -18.70 -11.64
C ARG A 85 -4.54 -20.00 -11.72
N ALA A 86 -4.05 -21.07 -11.12
CA ALA A 86 -4.75 -22.35 -11.08
C ALA A 86 -5.98 -22.35 -10.14
N ARG A 87 -6.07 -21.40 -9.21
CA ARG A 87 -7.09 -21.35 -8.14
C ARG A 87 -8.10 -20.21 -8.31
N LEU A 88 -7.66 -19.08 -8.84
CA LEU A 88 -8.46 -17.87 -8.98
C LEU A 88 -8.55 -17.46 -10.46
N PRO A 89 -9.74 -17.07 -10.94
CA PRO A 89 -9.84 -16.40 -12.23
C PRO A 89 -9.13 -15.06 -12.13
N LEU A 90 -8.05 -14.88 -12.90
CA LEU A 90 -7.32 -13.62 -12.99
C LEU A 90 -7.73 -12.88 -14.25
N SER A 91 -7.92 -11.57 -14.12
CA SER A 91 -8.15 -10.71 -15.26
C SER A 91 -6.97 -10.78 -16.25
N PRO A 92 -7.20 -10.85 -17.57
CA PRO A 92 -6.12 -10.90 -18.56
C PRO A 92 -5.25 -9.63 -18.56
N THR A 93 -5.77 -8.53 -18.00
CA THR A 93 -5.07 -7.25 -17.87
C THR A 93 -4.68 -6.94 -16.42
N ALA A 94 -4.67 -7.94 -15.54
CA ALA A 94 -4.43 -7.71 -14.12
C ALA A 94 -3.10 -7.01 -13.85
N GLU A 95 -3.12 -5.97 -13.00
CA GLU A 95 -1.90 -5.42 -12.41
C GLU A 95 -1.34 -6.40 -11.38
N ILE A 96 -0.09 -6.82 -11.54
CA ILE A 96 0.62 -7.70 -10.62
C ILE A 96 1.85 -6.94 -10.12
N THR A 97 1.71 -6.36 -8.93
CA THR A 97 2.73 -5.54 -8.27
C THR A 97 3.57 -6.38 -7.30
N MET A 98 4.88 -6.13 -7.27
CA MET A 98 5.77 -6.66 -6.24
C MET A 98 6.65 -5.55 -5.65
N GLU A 99 6.80 -5.54 -4.33
CA GLU A 99 7.79 -4.70 -3.64
C GLU A 99 9.21 -5.29 -3.73
N ALA A 100 10.21 -4.41 -3.88
CA ALA A 100 11.61 -4.77 -3.97
C ALA A 100 12.50 -3.83 -3.15
N ASN A 101 13.54 -4.40 -2.55
CA ASN A 101 14.59 -3.64 -1.87
C ASN A 101 15.83 -3.57 -2.76
N PRO A 102 16.38 -2.38 -3.09
CA PRO A 102 17.58 -2.25 -3.94
C PRO A 102 18.75 -3.15 -3.54
N GLY A 103 18.97 -3.36 -2.23
CA GLY A 103 20.07 -4.20 -1.72
C GLY A 103 19.88 -5.71 -1.91
N THR A 104 18.74 -6.14 -2.45
CA THR A 104 18.42 -7.56 -2.72
C THR A 104 18.21 -7.85 -4.21
N VAL A 105 18.43 -6.84 -5.05
CA VAL A 105 18.13 -6.88 -6.47
C VAL A 105 19.40 -7.13 -7.26
N GLU A 106 19.43 -8.27 -7.93
CA GLU A 106 20.33 -8.56 -9.04
C GLU A 106 19.54 -8.46 -10.36
N ALA A 107 20.20 -8.05 -11.45
CA ALA A 107 19.57 -7.87 -12.77
C ALA A 107 18.80 -9.12 -13.22
N ASP A 108 19.39 -10.30 -13.01
CA ASP A 108 18.79 -11.57 -13.40
C ASP A 108 17.48 -11.87 -12.65
N ARG A 109 17.36 -11.43 -11.39
CA ARG A 109 16.16 -11.66 -10.57
C ARG A 109 14.97 -10.86 -11.08
N PHE A 110 15.17 -9.59 -11.43
CA PHE A 110 14.14 -8.73 -11.99
C PHE A 110 13.55 -9.28 -13.30
N SER A 111 14.40 -9.78 -14.20
CA SER A 111 13.95 -10.48 -15.40
C SER A 111 13.16 -11.75 -15.07
N GLY A 112 13.57 -12.49 -14.04
CA GLY A 112 12.88 -13.69 -13.56
C GLY A 112 11.49 -13.40 -13.00
N TYR A 113 11.34 -12.33 -12.21
CA TYR A 113 10.03 -11.91 -11.69
C TYR A 113 9.10 -11.44 -12.82
N GLN A 114 9.63 -10.72 -13.81
CA GLN A 114 8.86 -10.35 -14.98
C GLN A 114 8.36 -11.59 -15.74
N ARG A 115 9.22 -12.59 -15.96
CA ARG A 115 8.84 -13.88 -16.58
C ARG A 115 7.76 -14.62 -15.77
N ALA A 116 7.80 -14.55 -14.44
CA ALA A 116 6.76 -15.09 -13.57
C ALA A 116 5.40 -14.39 -13.75
N GLY A 117 5.40 -13.16 -14.26
CA GLY A 117 4.22 -12.37 -14.58
C GLY A 117 4.08 -11.10 -13.75
N ILE A 118 5.08 -10.72 -12.96
CA ILE A 118 5.13 -9.39 -12.35
C ILE A 118 5.19 -8.35 -13.47
N ASN A 119 4.26 -7.40 -13.46
CA ASN A 119 4.22 -6.33 -14.45
C ASN A 119 4.33 -4.93 -13.83
N ARG A 120 4.38 -4.83 -12.49
CA ARG A 120 4.71 -3.59 -11.78
C ARG A 120 5.66 -3.87 -10.61
N ILE A 121 6.68 -3.03 -10.42
CA ILE A 121 7.63 -3.15 -9.30
C ILE A 121 7.63 -1.87 -8.48
N SER A 122 7.57 -1.98 -7.15
CA SER A 122 7.75 -0.87 -6.21
C SER A 122 9.10 -0.98 -5.52
N ILE A 123 9.98 0.00 -5.70
CA ILE A 123 11.36 -0.05 -5.19
C ILE A 123 11.50 0.88 -3.98
N GLY A 124 11.78 0.29 -2.82
CA GLY A 124 11.97 1.02 -1.57
C GLY A 124 13.30 1.77 -1.49
N VAL A 125 13.43 2.93 -2.12
CA VAL A 125 14.67 3.74 -2.18
C VAL A 125 14.89 4.52 -0.88
N GLN A 126 13.84 5.17 -0.39
CA GLN A 126 13.77 6.03 0.80
C GLN A 126 14.56 7.34 0.70
N SER A 127 15.84 7.29 0.32
CA SER A 127 16.69 8.46 0.11
C SER A 127 17.86 8.10 -0.82
N PHE A 128 18.45 9.08 -1.48
CA PHE A 128 19.70 8.99 -2.22
C PHE A 128 20.90 9.54 -1.42
N SER A 129 20.70 9.89 -0.14
CA SER A 129 21.79 10.22 0.77
C SER A 129 22.26 8.98 1.55
N GLU A 130 23.54 8.63 1.39
CA GLU A 130 24.17 7.53 2.13
C GLU A 130 24.03 7.70 3.66
N GLN A 131 24.19 8.93 4.16
CA GLN A 131 24.04 9.24 5.57
C GLN A 131 22.61 8.98 6.05
N LYS A 132 21.59 9.39 5.28
CA LYS A 132 20.18 9.17 5.64
C LYS A 132 19.81 7.69 5.59
N LEU A 133 20.28 6.97 4.56
CA LEU A 133 20.08 5.52 4.43
C LEU A 133 20.69 4.75 5.62
N ALA A 134 21.89 5.12 6.07
CA ALA A 134 22.52 4.53 7.24
C ALA A 134 21.71 4.79 8.52
N ARG A 135 21.18 6.01 8.71
CA ARG A 135 20.29 6.34 9.84
C ARG A 135 18.99 5.54 9.81
N LEU A 136 18.46 5.28 8.62
CA LEU A 136 17.28 4.46 8.37
C LEU A 136 17.56 2.94 8.45
N GLY A 137 18.78 2.52 8.75
CA GLY A 137 19.14 1.10 8.83
C GLY A 137 18.96 0.34 7.51
N ARG A 138 19.06 1.05 6.37
CA ARG A 138 18.97 0.44 5.05
C ARG A 138 20.24 -0.36 4.74
N ILE A 139 20.07 -1.45 4.00
CA ILE A 139 21.17 -2.34 3.56
C ILE A 139 21.77 -1.93 2.20
N HIS A 140 21.28 -0.84 1.63
CA HIS A 140 21.62 -0.39 0.28
C HIS A 140 22.12 1.05 0.34
N GLY A 141 22.97 1.44 -0.62
CA GLY A 141 23.40 2.81 -0.83
C GLY A 141 22.72 3.44 -2.05
N PRO A 142 23.04 4.71 -2.35
CA PRO A 142 22.43 5.42 -3.47
C PRO A 142 22.69 4.78 -4.83
N GLU A 143 23.87 4.19 -5.04
CA GLU A 143 24.23 3.57 -6.31
C GLU A 143 23.43 2.27 -6.55
N GLU A 144 23.16 1.48 -5.52
CA GLU A 144 22.21 0.36 -5.60
C GLU A 144 20.81 0.83 -5.98
N ALA A 145 20.34 1.94 -5.40
CA ALA A 145 19.03 2.51 -5.70
C ALA A 145 18.92 2.96 -7.16
N ARG A 146 19.92 3.71 -7.67
CA ARG A 146 19.97 4.12 -9.09
C ARG A 146 20.01 2.92 -10.03
N ARG A 147 20.83 1.92 -9.71
CA ARG A 147 20.93 0.70 -10.51
C ARG A 147 19.60 -0.06 -10.54
N ALA A 148 18.92 -0.21 -9.41
CA ALA A 148 17.61 -0.87 -9.36
C ALA A 148 16.56 -0.13 -10.20
N ALA A 149 16.55 1.21 -10.17
CA ALA A 149 15.68 2.02 -11.02
C ALA A 149 16.01 1.87 -12.52
N GLY A 150 17.30 1.86 -12.88
CA GLY A 150 17.76 1.60 -14.25
C GLY A 150 17.30 0.23 -14.75
N LEU A 151 17.50 -0.82 -13.95
CA LEU A 151 17.02 -2.17 -14.26
C LEU A 151 15.50 -2.22 -14.48
N ALA A 152 14.71 -1.55 -13.62
CA ALA A 152 13.26 -1.50 -13.79
C ALA A 152 12.83 -0.73 -15.05
N THR A 153 13.61 0.27 -15.46
CA THR A 153 13.39 1.04 -16.70
C THR A 153 13.64 0.19 -17.94
N ASP A 154 14.70 -0.64 -17.91
CA ASP A 154 15.09 -1.49 -19.05
C ASP A 154 14.18 -2.72 -19.21
N LEU A 155 13.41 -3.08 -18.18
CA LEU A 155 12.41 -4.13 -18.26
C LEU A 155 11.13 -3.63 -18.93
N ASN A 156 10.52 -4.50 -19.75
CA ASN A 156 9.18 -4.28 -20.30
C ASN A 156 8.06 -4.46 -19.24
N LEU A 157 8.10 -3.66 -18.17
CA LEU A 157 7.07 -3.60 -17.15
C LEU A 157 5.94 -2.67 -17.61
N ARG A 158 4.72 -2.91 -17.09
CA ARG A 158 3.60 -1.97 -17.23
C ARG A 158 3.90 -0.65 -16.53
N SER A 159 4.56 -0.71 -15.37
CA SER A 159 4.96 0.46 -14.57
C SER A 159 6.05 0.10 -13.56
N PHE A 160 6.71 1.09 -12.98
CA PHE A 160 7.48 0.90 -11.76
C PHE A 160 7.38 2.15 -10.88
N ASN A 161 7.66 1.98 -9.61
CA ASN A 161 7.60 3.01 -8.58
C ASN A 161 8.91 3.11 -7.81
N LEU A 162 9.27 4.32 -7.39
CA LEU A 162 10.27 4.55 -6.35
C LEU A 162 9.58 5.11 -5.10
N ASP A 163 9.76 4.44 -3.97
CA ASP A 163 9.31 4.92 -2.67
C ASP A 163 10.40 5.80 -2.04
N LEU A 164 10.04 7.02 -1.65
CA LEU A 164 10.91 8.03 -1.04
C LEU A 164 10.30 8.55 0.25
N MET A 165 11.17 8.92 1.19
CA MET A 165 10.78 9.45 2.48
C MET A 165 11.32 10.87 2.67
N HIS A 166 10.49 11.74 3.25
CA HIS A 166 10.92 13.05 3.73
C HIS A 166 10.68 13.19 5.25
N GLY A 167 11.19 14.26 5.85
CA GLY A 167 11.18 14.41 7.30
C GLY A 167 12.12 13.44 8.01
N LEU A 168 13.22 13.05 7.35
CA LEU A 168 14.21 12.13 7.89
C LEU A 168 15.02 12.78 9.03
N PRO A 169 15.71 11.98 9.88
CA PRO A 169 16.54 12.54 10.94
C PRO A 169 17.59 13.54 10.42
N ASP A 170 17.64 14.70 11.05
CA ASP A 170 18.51 15.82 10.70
C ASP A 170 18.39 16.27 9.21
N GLN A 171 17.27 16.01 8.53
CA GLN A 171 17.10 16.33 7.10
C GLN A 171 16.78 17.80 6.89
N SER A 172 17.61 18.47 6.10
CA SER A 172 17.34 19.84 5.64
C SER A 172 16.39 19.84 4.45
N LEU A 173 15.78 21.00 4.19
CA LEU A 173 14.96 21.24 3.00
C LEU A 173 15.70 20.85 1.71
N GLU A 174 16.94 21.32 1.53
CA GLU A 174 17.69 21.08 0.30
C GLU A 174 18.05 19.60 0.12
N GLU A 175 18.33 18.87 1.21
CA GLU A 175 18.53 17.41 1.13
C GLU A 175 17.24 16.67 0.71
N ALA A 176 16.08 17.07 1.24
CA ALA A 176 14.80 16.47 0.86
C ALA A 176 14.45 16.76 -0.61
N LEU A 177 14.69 17.99 -1.08
CA LEU A 177 14.48 18.35 -2.49
C LEU A 177 15.50 17.67 -3.41
N ASP A 178 16.74 17.49 -2.98
CA ASP A 178 17.75 16.75 -3.74
C ASP A 178 17.34 15.29 -3.97
N ASP A 179 16.81 14.61 -2.94
CA ASP A 179 16.25 13.25 -3.09
C ASP A 179 15.17 13.19 -4.20
N LEU A 180 14.27 14.18 -4.24
CA LEU A 180 13.26 14.29 -5.30
C LEU A 180 13.85 14.58 -6.68
N ARG A 181 14.79 15.54 -6.79
CA ARG A 181 15.43 15.88 -8.08
C ARG A 181 16.13 14.66 -8.68
N GLN A 182 16.80 13.87 -7.84
CA GLN A 182 17.44 12.62 -8.25
C GLN A 182 16.42 11.57 -8.70
N ALA A 183 15.31 11.41 -7.98
CA ALA A 183 14.24 10.50 -8.39
C ALA A 183 13.60 10.91 -9.72
N ILE A 184 13.32 12.20 -9.90
CA ILE A 184 12.76 12.77 -11.14
C ILE A 184 13.71 12.53 -12.31
N ALA A 185 15.03 12.65 -12.11
CA ALA A 185 16.03 12.37 -13.14
C ALA A 185 16.03 10.89 -13.59
N LEU A 186 15.69 9.97 -12.69
CA LEU A 186 15.46 8.54 -13.02
C LEU A 186 14.10 8.31 -13.72
N ASN A 187 13.25 9.32 -13.77
CA ASN A 187 12.04 9.40 -14.58
C ASN A 187 11.00 8.26 -14.37
N PRO A 188 10.78 7.74 -13.15
CA PRO A 188 9.84 6.64 -12.93
C PRO A 188 8.41 7.02 -13.34
N PRO A 189 7.58 6.08 -13.79
CA PRO A 189 6.17 6.38 -14.08
C PRO A 189 5.35 6.75 -12.83
N HIS A 190 5.79 6.27 -11.65
CA HIS A 190 5.10 6.45 -10.36
C HIS A 190 6.12 6.75 -9.25
N LEU A 191 5.70 7.55 -8.27
CA LEU A 191 6.47 7.88 -7.06
C LEU A 191 5.56 7.77 -5.84
N SER A 192 6.03 7.10 -4.79
CA SER A 192 5.47 7.27 -3.45
C SER A 192 6.41 8.21 -2.70
N TRP A 193 5.89 9.31 -2.17
CA TRP A 193 6.65 10.28 -1.42
C TRP A 193 5.89 10.61 -0.15
N TYR A 194 6.43 10.18 1.00
CA TYR A 194 5.72 10.24 2.27
C TYR A 194 6.62 10.66 3.42
N GLN A 195 6.01 11.23 4.45
CA GLN A 195 6.70 11.65 5.66
C GLN A 195 7.10 10.44 6.51
N LEU A 196 8.27 10.50 7.13
CA LEU A 196 8.62 9.60 8.24
C LEU A 196 7.72 9.87 9.45
N THR A 197 6.89 8.90 9.80
CA THR A 197 6.10 8.89 11.03
C THR A 197 6.71 7.91 12.04
N ILE A 198 6.72 8.28 13.32
CA ILE A 198 7.25 7.43 14.40
C ILE A 198 6.11 6.59 15.00
N GLU A 199 6.11 5.30 14.69
CA GLU A 199 5.06 4.38 15.12
C GLU A 199 5.36 3.73 16.50
N PRO A 200 4.35 3.53 17.38
CA PRO A 200 4.51 3.19 18.81
C PRO A 200 5.14 1.82 19.11
N ASN A 201 5.53 1.02 18.11
CA ASN A 201 6.13 -0.31 18.29
C ASN A 201 7.46 -0.47 17.52
N THR A 202 8.20 0.62 17.37
CA THR A 202 9.44 0.69 16.57
C THR A 202 10.66 1.02 17.43
N LEU A 203 11.87 0.76 16.91
CA LEU A 203 13.09 1.16 17.60
C LEU A 203 13.15 2.69 17.73
N PHE A 204 12.72 3.42 16.70
CA PHE A 204 12.63 4.88 16.76
C PHE A 204 11.63 5.36 17.83
N ALA A 205 10.50 4.71 18.06
CA ALA A 205 9.64 5.09 19.19
C ALA A 205 10.35 4.89 20.55
N SER A 206 11.15 3.84 20.69
CA SER A 206 11.92 3.60 21.93
C SER A 206 13.15 4.50 22.10
N ARG A 207 13.68 5.02 20.98
CA ARG A 207 14.86 5.89 20.91
C ARG A 207 14.63 6.96 19.81
N PRO A 208 13.81 7.97 20.10
CA PRO A 208 13.37 8.93 19.09
C PRO A 208 14.56 9.70 18.50
N PRO A 209 14.72 9.74 17.16
CA PRO A 209 15.63 10.68 16.53
C PRO A 209 15.05 12.10 16.61
N VAL A 210 15.89 13.10 16.36
CA VAL A 210 15.43 14.48 16.12
C VAL A 210 14.92 14.55 14.68
N LEU A 211 13.65 14.94 14.52
CA LEU A 211 13.01 15.16 13.23
C LEU A 211 12.88 16.67 12.96
N PRO A 212 12.72 17.11 11.70
CA PRO A 212 12.34 18.47 11.39
C PRO A 212 11.03 18.86 12.11
N ASP A 213 10.91 20.14 12.47
CA ASP A 213 9.68 20.69 13.04
C ASP A 213 8.58 20.90 11.98
N ASP A 214 7.38 21.24 12.43
CA ASP A 214 6.21 21.36 11.56
C ASP A 214 6.39 22.41 10.45
N ASP A 215 7.08 23.51 10.74
CA ASP A 215 7.38 24.56 9.76
C ASP A 215 8.34 24.04 8.68
N ALA A 216 9.42 23.35 9.08
CA ALA A 216 10.36 22.75 8.12
C ALA A 216 9.72 21.61 7.31
N LEU A 217 8.85 20.80 7.92
CA LEU A 217 8.10 19.75 7.22
C LEU A 217 7.13 20.34 6.19
N TRP A 218 6.47 21.45 6.53
CA TRP A 218 5.61 22.19 5.62
C TRP A 218 6.39 22.73 4.42
N ASP A 219 7.52 23.39 4.64
CA ASP A 219 8.38 23.91 3.58
C ASP A 219 8.87 22.80 2.64
N ILE A 220 9.25 21.64 3.21
CA ILE A 220 9.65 20.45 2.45
C ILE A 220 8.48 19.97 1.58
N PHE A 221 7.30 19.81 2.16
CA PHE A 221 6.12 19.31 1.45
C PHE A 221 5.71 20.26 0.32
N GLU A 222 5.55 21.55 0.60
CA GLU A 222 5.09 22.55 -0.38
C GLU A 222 6.04 22.65 -1.57
N GLN A 223 7.35 22.78 -1.33
CA GLN A 223 8.33 22.90 -2.41
C GLN A 223 8.53 21.58 -3.17
N GLY A 224 8.44 20.44 -2.49
CA GLY A 224 8.51 19.14 -3.15
C GLY A 224 7.29 18.82 -4.01
N ASP A 225 6.08 19.18 -3.57
CA ASP A 225 4.85 19.06 -4.37
C ASP A 225 4.92 19.91 -5.65
N GLN A 226 5.41 21.15 -5.54
CA GLN A 226 5.65 22.02 -6.69
C GLN A 226 6.66 21.39 -7.67
N LEU A 227 7.74 20.81 -7.16
CA LEU A 227 8.77 20.16 -7.97
C LEU A 227 8.23 18.92 -8.71
N LEU A 228 7.46 18.08 -8.02
CA LEU A 228 6.82 16.89 -8.60
C LEU A 228 5.78 17.28 -9.67
N THR A 229 4.95 18.27 -9.38
CA THR A 229 3.95 18.82 -10.31
C THR A 229 4.62 19.39 -11.56
N ALA A 230 5.70 20.17 -11.40
CA ALA A 230 6.46 20.72 -12.52
C ALA A 230 7.11 19.63 -13.39
N ALA A 231 7.46 18.47 -12.81
CA ALA A 231 7.96 17.30 -13.51
C ALA A 231 6.85 16.44 -14.17
N GLY A 232 5.58 16.84 -14.06
CA GLY A 232 4.45 16.17 -14.70
C GLY A 232 3.84 15.01 -13.91
N TYR A 233 4.18 14.89 -12.62
CA TYR A 233 3.50 13.96 -11.72
C TYR A 233 2.23 14.59 -11.16
N VAL A 234 1.19 13.76 -10.98
CA VAL A 234 -0.07 14.17 -10.38
C VAL A 234 -0.26 13.41 -9.08
N GLN A 235 -0.38 14.13 -7.98
CA GLN A 235 -0.81 13.54 -6.71
C GLN A 235 -2.24 13.02 -6.88
N TYR A 236 -2.47 11.74 -6.60
CA TYR A 236 -3.80 11.14 -6.71
C TYR A 236 -4.32 10.57 -5.39
N GLU A 237 -3.44 10.43 -4.41
CA GLU A 237 -3.73 10.03 -3.04
C GLU A 237 -2.70 10.67 -2.09
N THR A 238 -2.93 10.53 -0.79
CA THR A 238 -2.10 11.08 0.31
C THR A 238 -0.59 11.06 0.01
N SER A 239 -0.05 9.90 -0.37
CA SER A 239 1.40 9.66 -0.48
C SER A 239 1.88 9.33 -1.89
N ALA A 240 0.98 9.21 -2.87
CA ALA A 240 1.36 8.74 -4.20
C ALA A 240 1.09 9.73 -5.34
N TYR A 241 2.08 9.79 -6.20
CA TYR A 241 2.20 10.62 -7.37
C TYR A 241 2.41 9.73 -8.58
N ALA A 242 1.72 10.02 -9.68
CA ALA A 242 1.90 9.26 -10.90
C ALA A 242 1.82 10.16 -12.12
N LYS A 243 2.54 9.79 -13.18
CA LYS A 243 2.25 10.31 -14.50
C LYS A 243 0.85 9.85 -14.94
N PRO A 244 0.14 10.61 -15.79
CA PRO A 244 -1.17 10.20 -16.30
C PRO A 244 -1.15 8.76 -16.86
N GLY A 245 -2.09 7.92 -16.41
CA GLY A 245 -2.19 6.51 -16.83
C GLY A 245 -1.37 5.50 -16.02
N TYR A 246 -0.56 5.95 -15.04
CA TYR A 246 0.33 5.07 -14.27
C TYR A 246 -0.01 4.92 -12.78
N ARG A 247 -1.20 5.36 -12.35
CA ARG A 247 -1.70 5.16 -10.97
C ARG A 247 -1.75 3.66 -10.64
N CYS A 248 -1.40 3.29 -9.41
CA CYS A 248 -1.44 1.90 -8.97
C CYS A 248 -2.90 1.41 -8.84
N GLU A 249 -3.29 0.42 -9.64
CA GLU A 249 -4.65 -0.11 -9.65
C GLU A 249 -5.00 -0.81 -8.33
N HIS A 250 -4.04 -1.51 -7.72
CA HIS A 250 -4.28 -2.16 -6.43
C HIS A 250 -4.58 -1.15 -5.31
N ASN A 251 -3.80 -0.07 -5.23
CA ASN A 251 -4.03 1.00 -4.25
C ASN A 251 -5.38 1.67 -4.51
N LEU A 252 -5.75 1.92 -5.76
CA LEU A 252 -7.06 2.47 -6.10
C LEU A 252 -8.20 1.53 -5.68
N ASN A 253 -8.06 0.21 -5.86
CA ASN A 253 -9.06 -0.74 -5.35
C ASN A 253 -9.20 -0.63 -3.83
N TYR A 254 -8.09 -0.60 -3.09
CA TYR A 254 -8.10 -0.46 -1.64
C TYR A 254 -8.75 0.86 -1.21
N TRP A 255 -8.35 1.98 -1.79
CA TRP A 255 -8.87 3.31 -1.44
C TRP A 255 -10.31 3.53 -1.88
N ARG A 256 -10.78 2.93 -2.98
CA ARG A 256 -12.20 2.94 -3.38
C ARG A 256 -13.05 1.94 -2.60
N PHE A 257 -12.56 1.45 -1.47
CA PHE A 257 -13.26 0.52 -0.60
C PHE A 257 -13.64 -0.80 -1.31
N GLY A 258 -12.82 -1.22 -2.26
CA GLY A 258 -12.90 -2.52 -2.93
C GLY A 258 -12.67 -3.69 -1.99
N ASP A 259 -12.86 -4.89 -2.50
CA ASP A 259 -12.59 -6.12 -1.76
C ASP A 259 -11.16 -6.60 -2.07
N TYR A 260 -10.55 -7.27 -1.10
CA TYR A 260 -9.27 -7.93 -1.29
C TYR A 260 -9.10 -9.14 -0.36
N LEU A 261 -8.68 -10.26 -0.96
CA LEU A 261 -8.16 -11.40 -0.21
C LEU A 261 -6.79 -11.03 0.37
N GLY A 262 -6.53 -11.44 1.61
CA GLY A 262 -5.21 -11.32 2.22
C GLY A 262 -4.68 -12.70 2.56
N VAL A 263 -3.59 -13.11 1.92
CA VAL A 263 -2.92 -14.38 2.17
C VAL A 263 -1.47 -14.16 2.61
N GLY A 264 -0.97 -15.05 3.45
CA GLY A 264 0.37 -14.94 4.00
C GLY A 264 0.41 -14.36 5.41
N CYS A 265 1.61 -14.37 5.96
CA CYS A 265 1.82 -14.19 7.40
C CYS A 265 1.52 -12.75 7.82
N GLY A 266 0.49 -12.56 8.65
CA GLY A 266 0.02 -11.23 9.06
C GLY A 266 -0.74 -10.45 7.98
N ALA A 267 -1.13 -11.09 6.87
CA ALA A 267 -1.99 -10.46 5.88
C ALA A 267 -3.39 -10.16 6.45
N HIS A 268 -4.01 -9.12 5.90
CA HIS A 268 -5.39 -8.75 6.21
C HIS A 268 -6.25 -8.85 4.95
N GLY A 269 -7.55 -9.12 5.12
CA GLY A 269 -8.52 -9.13 4.03
C GLY A 269 -9.78 -8.34 4.36
N LYS A 270 -10.49 -7.87 3.32
CA LYS A 270 -11.82 -7.24 3.38
C LYS A 270 -12.69 -7.78 2.26
N LEU A 271 -13.74 -8.52 2.60
CA LEU A 271 -14.59 -9.23 1.64
C LEU A 271 -16.06 -8.90 1.88
N THR A 272 -16.73 -8.35 0.87
CA THR A 272 -18.18 -8.18 0.85
C THR A 272 -18.83 -9.47 0.36
N GLN A 273 -19.75 -10.00 1.16
CA GLN A 273 -20.52 -11.21 0.86
C GLN A 273 -21.78 -10.89 0.05
N ALA A 274 -22.35 -11.89 -0.62
CA ALA A 274 -23.56 -11.72 -1.45
C ALA A 274 -24.79 -11.22 -0.68
N ASP A 275 -24.84 -11.46 0.63
CA ASP A 275 -25.88 -10.97 1.55
C ASP A 275 -25.61 -9.54 2.08
N GLY A 276 -24.50 -8.92 1.67
CA GLY A 276 -24.14 -7.55 2.04
C GLY A 276 -23.27 -7.42 3.29
N ARG A 277 -22.93 -8.52 3.97
CA ARG A 277 -22.00 -8.50 5.11
C ARG A 277 -20.58 -8.22 4.64
N ILE A 278 -19.84 -7.42 5.40
CA ILE A 278 -18.41 -7.18 5.17
C ILE A 278 -17.62 -7.98 6.19
N ILE A 279 -16.74 -8.85 5.71
CA ILE A 279 -15.89 -9.69 6.54
C ILE A 279 -14.46 -9.16 6.49
N ARG A 280 -13.87 -8.97 7.68
CA ARG A 280 -12.45 -8.71 7.86
C ARG A 280 -11.75 -9.97 8.32
N THR A 281 -10.59 -10.26 7.73
CA THR A 281 -9.70 -11.35 8.16
C THR A 281 -8.34 -10.81 8.56
N SER A 282 -7.70 -11.45 9.53
CA SER A 282 -6.28 -11.29 9.84
C SER A 282 -5.64 -12.66 9.93
N LYS A 283 -4.48 -12.80 9.29
CA LYS A 283 -3.70 -14.05 9.29
C LYS A 283 -2.71 -14.05 10.46
N THR A 284 -2.28 -15.25 10.85
CA THR A 284 -1.28 -15.45 11.91
C THR A 284 -0.02 -14.64 11.64
N ARG A 285 0.35 -13.78 12.59
CA ARG A 285 1.40 -12.76 12.43
C ARG A 285 2.83 -13.29 12.44
N HIS A 286 3.09 -14.41 13.11
CA HIS A 286 4.44 -14.96 13.23
C HIS A 286 4.66 -16.11 12.24
N PRO A 287 5.76 -16.11 11.44
CA PRO A 287 5.98 -17.11 10.38
C PRO A 287 5.93 -18.55 10.87
N ARG A 288 6.50 -18.84 12.05
CA ARG A 288 6.44 -20.18 12.69
C ARG A 288 5.00 -20.66 12.90
N GLY A 289 4.10 -19.79 13.35
CA GLY A 289 2.70 -20.17 13.59
C GLY A 289 1.95 -20.37 12.28
N PHE A 290 2.18 -19.48 11.31
CA PHE A 290 1.60 -19.57 9.98
C PHE A 290 2.04 -20.85 9.24
N MET A 291 3.34 -21.15 9.23
CA MET A 291 3.91 -22.35 8.60
C MET A 291 3.61 -23.67 9.35
N ALA A 292 2.94 -23.60 10.50
CA ALA A 292 2.38 -24.79 11.15
C ALA A 292 0.99 -25.17 10.58
N GLY A 293 0.48 -24.44 9.58
CA GLY A 293 -0.86 -24.63 9.00
C GLY A 293 -1.97 -23.81 9.70
N ASN A 294 -1.62 -23.03 10.73
CA ASN A 294 -2.57 -22.17 11.44
C ASN A 294 -2.63 -20.80 10.75
N TYR A 295 -3.37 -20.70 9.64
CA TYR A 295 -3.34 -19.50 8.81
C TYR A 295 -4.19 -18.35 9.34
N LEU A 296 -5.41 -18.62 9.80
CA LEU A 296 -6.36 -17.60 10.25
C LEU A 296 -6.20 -17.31 11.76
N ASP A 297 -5.97 -16.04 12.09
CA ASP A 297 -5.93 -15.55 13.48
C ASP A 297 -7.30 -15.00 13.91
N ARG A 298 -7.86 -14.08 13.12
CA ARG A 298 -9.18 -13.50 13.39
C ARG A 298 -10.01 -13.39 12.13
N ARG A 299 -11.31 -13.62 12.29
CA ARG A 299 -12.35 -13.28 11.32
C ARG A 299 -13.48 -12.59 12.07
N HIS A 300 -13.92 -11.44 11.60
CA HIS A 300 -15.07 -10.75 12.15
C HIS A 300 -15.88 -10.06 11.06
N GLU A 301 -17.14 -9.78 11.37
CA GLU A 301 -18.03 -8.98 10.55
C GLU A 301 -17.94 -7.52 10.98
N VAL A 302 -17.86 -6.61 10.02
CA VAL A 302 -17.85 -5.16 10.29
C VAL A 302 -19.27 -4.73 10.61
N SER A 303 -19.46 -4.14 11.79
CA SER A 303 -20.77 -3.67 12.24
C SER A 303 -21.24 -2.46 11.42
N ASP A 304 -22.55 -2.21 11.40
CA ASP A 304 -23.13 -1.05 10.71
C ASP A 304 -22.60 0.29 11.26
N SER A 305 -22.20 0.35 12.53
CA SER A 305 -21.57 1.54 13.14
C SER A 305 -20.12 1.77 12.68
N GLU A 306 -19.38 0.72 12.32
CA GLU A 306 -17.98 0.84 11.88
C GLU A 306 -17.84 1.15 10.38
N LYS A 307 -18.83 0.72 9.57
CA LYS A 307 -18.81 0.87 8.11
C LYS A 307 -18.60 2.32 7.62
N PRO A 308 -19.25 3.36 8.20
CA PRO A 308 -18.99 4.74 7.79
C PRO A 308 -17.52 5.13 7.90
N PHE A 309 -16.92 4.91 9.06
CA PHE A 309 -15.52 5.22 9.29
C PHE A 309 -14.62 4.46 8.33
N GLU A 310 -14.79 3.14 8.23
CA GLU A 310 -13.96 2.34 7.32
C GLU A 310 -14.09 2.81 5.86
N PHE A 311 -15.30 3.09 5.39
CA PHE A 311 -15.54 3.57 4.02
C PHE A 311 -14.83 4.89 3.76
N PHE A 312 -15.03 5.89 4.61
CA PHE A 312 -14.48 7.23 4.38
C PHE A 312 -12.99 7.33 4.67
N MET A 313 -12.46 6.56 5.64
CA MET A 313 -11.03 6.38 5.88
C MET A 313 -10.30 5.91 4.62
N ASN A 314 -10.93 5.03 3.84
CA ASN A 314 -10.40 4.63 2.54
C ASN A 314 -10.67 5.69 1.47
N ARG A 315 -11.92 6.12 1.31
CA ARG A 315 -12.38 6.87 0.12
C ARG A 315 -11.88 8.30 0.04
N PHE A 316 -11.75 9.00 1.18
CA PHE A 316 -11.32 10.40 1.23
C PHE A 316 -9.80 10.59 1.18
N ARG A 317 -9.02 9.50 1.15
CA ARG A 317 -7.58 9.55 0.87
C ARG A 317 -7.25 9.75 -0.61
N LEU A 318 -8.24 9.62 -1.50
CA LEU A 318 -8.09 9.91 -2.92
C LEU A 318 -8.41 11.37 -3.22
N LEU A 319 -7.60 11.99 -4.07
CA LEU A 319 -7.80 13.35 -4.57
C LEU A 319 -8.71 13.33 -5.81
N GLU A 320 -9.85 12.66 -5.69
CA GLU A 320 -10.89 12.57 -6.72
C GLU A 320 -12.27 12.54 -6.07
N ALA A 321 -13.28 12.97 -6.84
CA ALA A 321 -14.66 12.97 -6.37
C ALA A 321 -15.10 11.55 -5.95
N ALA A 322 -15.76 11.44 -4.81
CA ALA A 322 -16.35 10.24 -4.24
C ALA A 322 -17.82 10.14 -4.64
N PRO A 323 -18.20 9.23 -5.56
CA PRO A 323 -19.60 9.03 -5.93
C PRO A 323 -20.44 8.63 -4.71
N ARG A 324 -21.57 9.30 -4.52
CA ARG A 324 -22.46 9.06 -3.37
C ARG A 324 -23.03 7.65 -3.37
N GLU A 325 -23.32 7.13 -4.56
CA GLU A 325 -23.85 5.79 -4.74
C GLU A 325 -22.89 4.68 -4.24
N GLU A 326 -21.58 4.92 -4.25
CA GLU A 326 -20.59 3.93 -3.77
C GLU A 326 -20.78 3.64 -2.28
N PHE A 327 -21.16 4.65 -1.47
CA PHE A 327 -21.40 4.45 -0.04
C PHE A 327 -22.50 3.42 0.18
N GLN A 328 -23.67 3.63 -0.42
CA GLN A 328 -24.79 2.69 -0.27
C GLN A 328 -24.47 1.34 -0.93
N LEU A 329 -23.83 1.35 -2.11
CA LEU A 329 -23.51 0.13 -2.82
C LEU A 329 -22.53 -0.77 -2.04
N TYR A 330 -21.51 -0.20 -1.39
CA TYR A 330 -20.46 -0.97 -0.73
C TYR A 330 -20.70 -1.19 0.76
N THR A 331 -21.44 -0.32 1.46
CA THR A 331 -21.74 -0.50 2.90
C THR A 331 -23.12 -1.13 3.13
N GLY A 332 -24.08 -0.86 2.24
CA GLY A 332 -25.48 -1.24 2.38
C GLY A 332 -26.29 -0.27 3.23
N LEU A 333 -25.66 0.79 3.72
CA LEU A 333 -26.28 1.80 4.57
C LEU A 333 -26.90 2.91 3.72
N ALA A 334 -27.98 3.49 4.22
CA ALA A 334 -28.56 4.68 3.63
C ALA A 334 -27.70 5.91 3.94
N GLU A 335 -27.64 6.86 3.03
CA GLU A 335 -26.88 8.11 3.23
C GLU A 335 -27.35 8.89 4.47
N SER A 336 -28.61 8.75 4.87
CA SER A 336 -29.16 9.38 6.09
C SER A 336 -28.39 9.01 7.37
N VAL A 337 -27.68 7.87 7.38
CA VAL A 337 -26.85 7.43 8.51
C VAL A 337 -25.64 8.35 8.71
N ILE A 338 -25.11 8.92 7.62
CA ILE A 338 -23.86 9.71 7.62
C ILE A 338 -24.12 11.20 7.34
N ARG A 339 -25.38 11.58 7.13
CA ARG A 339 -25.76 12.95 6.77
C ARG A 339 -25.29 14.00 7.78
N PRO A 340 -25.45 13.81 9.11
CA PRO A 340 -24.93 14.77 10.09
C PRO A 340 -23.43 15.02 9.96
N GLN A 341 -22.64 13.96 9.75
CA GLN A 341 -21.18 14.03 9.60
C GLN A 341 -20.78 14.74 8.31
N ILE A 342 -21.48 14.47 7.20
CA ILE A 342 -21.21 15.18 5.93
C ILE A 342 -21.61 16.66 6.08
N ASP A 343 -22.74 16.99 6.70
CA ASP A 343 -23.17 18.37 6.90
C ASP A 343 -22.15 19.16 7.74
N GLU A 344 -21.58 18.53 8.77
CA GLU A 344 -20.48 19.11 9.54
C GLU A 344 -19.20 19.27 8.70
N ALA A 345 -18.84 18.26 7.90
CA ALA A 345 -17.69 18.36 7.00
C ALA A 345 -17.85 19.49 5.95
N LEU A 346 -19.07 19.73 5.48
CA LEU A 346 -19.40 20.85 4.60
C LEU A 346 -19.34 22.19 5.33
N SER A 347 -19.85 22.26 6.57
CA SER A 347 -19.83 23.48 7.41
C SER A 347 -18.39 23.92 7.71
N GLN A 348 -17.49 22.96 7.95
CA GLN A 348 -16.06 23.16 8.17
C GLN A 348 -15.30 23.47 6.86
N GLY A 349 -15.94 23.30 5.70
CA GLY A 349 -15.32 23.47 4.39
C GLY A 349 -14.31 22.38 4.02
N TYR A 350 -14.37 21.22 4.66
CA TYR A 350 -13.53 20.06 4.32
C TYR A 350 -14.00 19.35 3.06
N LEU A 351 -15.31 19.39 2.79
CA LEU A 351 -15.92 18.82 1.60
C LEU A 351 -16.65 19.88 0.78
N THR A 352 -16.86 19.56 -0.49
CA THR A 352 -17.94 20.11 -1.32
C THR A 352 -18.80 18.96 -1.80
N GLU A 353 -20.07 19.22 -2.11
CA GLU A 353 -20.97 18.18 -2.62
C GLU A 353 -21.73 18.63 -3.87
N THR A 354 -21.99 17.65 -4.74
CA THR A 354 -22.96 17.72 -5.85
C THR A 354 -24.05 16.67 -5.60
N PRO A 355 -25.12 16.64 -6.40
CA PRO A 355 -26.11 15.55 -6.32
C PRO A 355 -25.51 14.15 -6.51
N GLU A 356 -24.37 14.03 -7.18
CA GLU A 356 -23.73 12.75 -7.51
C GLU A 356 -22.51 12.41 -6.65
N SER A 357 -21.81 13.39 -6.06
CA SER A 357 -20.52 13.14 -5.42
C SER A 357 -20.18 14.06 -4.25
N TRP A 358 -19.27 13.61 -3.39
CA TRP A 358 -18.52 14.43 -2.44
C TRP A 358 -17.09 14.63 -2.94
N GLN A 359 -16.53 15.82 -2.76
CA GLN A 359 -15.15 16.13 -3.13
C GLN A 359 -14.43 16.74 -1.94
N VAL A 360 -13.32 16.13 -1.53
CA VAL A 360 -12.41 16.70 -0.53
C VAL A 360 -11.80 17.99 -1.10
N THR A 361 -11.88 19.07 -0.34
CA THR A 361 -11.30 20.37 -0.71
C THR A 361 -9.81 20.42 -0.38
N GLU A 362 -9.09 21.44 -0.85
CA GLU A 362 -7.70 21.66 -0.41
C GLU A 362 -7.60 21.80 1.12
N LYS A 363 -8.56 22.47 1.77
CA LYS A 363 -8.63 22.51 3.23
C LYS A 363 -8.85 21.11 3.81
N GLY A 364 -9.80 20.34 3.28
CA GLY A 364 -10.07 18.98 3.74
C GLY A 364 -8.87 18.04 3.59
N LYS A 365 -8.07 18.20 2.54
CA LYS A 365 -6.81 17.47 2.33
C LYS A 365 -5.80 17.76 3.45
N LEU A 366 -5.61 19.03 3.80
CA LEU A 366 -4.70 19.43 4.88
C LEU A 366 -5.17 18.97 6.27
N PHE A 367 -6.48 18.90 6.48
CA PHE A 367 -7.11 18.49 7.73
C PHE A 367 -7.78 17.11 7.62
N LEU A 368 -7.18 16.20 6.83
CA LEU A 368 -7.82 14.91 6.50
C LEU A 368 -8.12 14.08 7.75
N ASN A 369 -7.24 14.05 8.74
CA ASN A 369 -7.50 13.31 9.98
C ASN A 369 -8.73 13.86 10.72
N SER A 370 -8.85 15.18 10.86
CA SER A 370 -10.02 15.82 11.47
C SER A 370 -11.31 15.58 10.67
N LEU A 371 -11.23 15.55 9.34
CA LEU A 371 -12.38 15.16 8.50
C LEU A 371 -12.80 13.70 8.78
N LEU A 372 -11.84 12.79 8.90
CA LEU A 372 -12.11 11.37 9.12
C LEU A 372 -12.62 11.07 10.54
N GLU A 373 -12.17 11.82 11.54
CA GLU A 373 -12.63 11.73 12.92
C GLU A 373 -14.13 11.97 13.06
N LEU A 374 -14.74 12.79 12.18
CA LEU A 374 -16.19 13.01 12.16
C LEU A 374 -16.99 11.71 11.97
N PHE A 375 -16.39 10.70 11.34
CA PHE A 375 -17.05 9.42 11.03
C PHE A 375 -16.74 8.32 12.05
N LEU A 376 -15.88 8.56 13.03
CA LEU A 376 -15.65 7.62 14.12
C LEU A 376 -16.96 7.41 14.88
N ALA A 377 -17.28 6.16 15.16
CA ALA A 377 -18.37 5.86 16.07
C ALA A 377 -18.00 6.39 17.46
N GLU A 378 -18.90 7.12 18.12
CA GLU A 378 -18.76 7.39 19.54
C GLU A 378 -18.75 6.05 20.29
N GLU A 379 -17.75 5.83 21.15
CA GLU A 379 -17.78 4.68 22.06
C GLU A 379 -19.00 4.83 22.97
N ALA A 380 -19.99 3.95 22.80
CA ALA A 380 -21.22 3.93 23.58
C ALA A 380 -21.02 3.43 25.02
#